data_AF-A0A914AGS7-F1
#
_entry.id   AF-A0A914AGS7-F1
#
_cell.length_a   1.000
_cell.length_b   1.000
_cell.length_c   1.000
_cell.angle_alpha   90.00
_cell.angle_beta   90.00
_cell.angle_gamma   90.00
#
_symmetry.space_group_name_H-M   'P 1'
#
loop_
_entity.id
_entity.type
_entity.pdbx_description
1 polymer ?
#
loop_
_entity_poly.entity_id
_entity_poly.type
_entity_poly.pdbx_seq_one_letter_code
_entity_poly.pdbx_strand_id
1 'polypeptide(L)'
;MKCCHFMLDITQLLSKVSFAAQLSSSTVADVMSASIASVIATLSKYQDKKTTPKLKDLGEANTFKGETLTGSGNIENTIMNVTQGLLSSLHGRFSDMTSGLLHALRISSFKFWPASKDEMQNFGNEELRVLVQHFKPTLQTANVILDEVEMEWDMLKSNIRAFRRTPLMVLLNGDLINLKEEFALSTPQLVTGFSITRCKIL
;
A
#
# COMPACT_ATOMS: atom_id res chain seq x y z
N MET A 1 -6.61 30.76 6.26
CA MET A 1 -6.71 29.28 6.33
C MET A 1 -5.70 28.54 5.40
N LYS A 2 -4.45 29.01 5.29
CA LYS A 2 -3.38 28.33 4.51
C LYS A 2 -3.10 26.91 5.01
N CYS A 3 -3.21 26.70 6.32
CA CYS A 3 -3.04 25.39 6.96
C CYS A 3 -4.08 24.37 6.49
N CYS A 4 -5.35 24.76 6.25
CA CYS A 4 -6.38 23.82 5.80
C CYS A 4 -6.09 23.27 4.39
N HIS A 5 -5.58 24.11 3.48
CA HIS A 5 -5.16 23.68 2.15
C HIS A 5 -3.95 22.75 2.20
N PHE A 6 -2.97 23.07 3.05
CA PHE A 6 -1.85 22.19 3.32
C PHE A 6 -2.31 20.82 3.89
N MET A 7 -3.19 20.82 4.90
CA MET A 7 -3.71 19.59 5.49
C MET A 7 -4.53 18.77 4.50
N LEU A 8 -5.24 19.41 3.56
CA LEU A 8 -5.92 18.73 2.47
C LEU A 8 -4.93 18.01 1.55
N ASP A 9 -3.83 18.65 1.16
CA ASP A 9 -2.77 18.02 0.36
C ASP A 9 -2.18 16.80 1.08
N ILE A 10 -1.89 16.92 2.38
CA ILE A 10 -1.38 15.81 3.20
C ILE A 10 -2.41 14.67 3.28
N THR A 11 -3.68 14.99 3.51
CA THR A 11 -4.75 13.97 3.61
C THR A 11 -4.93 13.24 2.29
N GLN A 12 -4.92 13.97 1.16
CA GLN A 12 -4.98 13.37 -0.17
C GLN A 12 -3.78 12.46 -0.43
N LEU A 13 -2.58 12.88 -0.02
CA LEU A 13 -1.37 12.08 -0.16
C LEU A 13 -1.46 10.76 0.63
N LEU A 14 -1.89 10.81 1.89
CA LEU A 14 -2.05 9.63 2.74
C LEU A 14 -3.20 8.73 2.27
N SER A 15 -4.27 9.31 1.70
CA SER A 15 -5.40 8.54 1.17
C SER A 15 -4.98 7.58 0.06
N LYS A 16 -3.97 7.92 -0.76
CA LYS A 16 -3.44 7.04 -1.81
C LYS A 16 -2.79 5.78 -1.23
N VAL A 17 -2.01 5.94 -0.17
CA VAL A 17 -1.38 4.80 0.54
C VAL A 17 -2.47 3.93 1.16
N SER A 18 -3.45 4.56 1.82
CA SER A 18 -4.57 3.84 2.43
C SER A 18 -5.36 3.04 1.40
N PHE A 19 -5.67 3.65 0.25
CA PHE A 19 -6.36 2.99 -0.85
C PHE A 19 -5.54 1.81 -1.40
N ALA A 20 -4.24 2.03 -1.67
CA ALA A 20 -3.36 0.97 -2.16
C ALA A 20 -3.27 -0.22 -1.19
N ALA A 21 -3.25 0.04 0.12
CA ALA A 21 -3.19 -0.98 1.17
C ALA A 21 -4.50 -1.76 1.34
N GLN A 22 -5.64 -1.19 0.95
CA GLN A 22 -6.96 -1.81 1.08
C GLN A 22 -7.35 -2.67 -0.14
N LEU A 23 -6.61 -2.55 -1.25
CA LEU A 23 -6.88 -3.37 -2.44
C LEU A 23 -6.54 -4.84 -2.16
N SER A 24 -7.50 -5.73 -2.42
CA SER A 24 -7.36 -7.19 -2.24
C SER A 24 -6.28 -7.84 -3.10
N SER A 25 -5.77 -7.12 -4.11
CA SER A 25 -4.73 -7.60 -5.03
C SER A 25 -3.35 -6.98 -4.77
N SER A 26 -3.24 -6.10 -3.77
CA SER A 26 -1.98 -5.46 -3.41
C SER A 26 -1.20 -6.36 -2.46
N THR A 27 0.07 -6.57 -2.77
CA THR A 27 0.99 -7.14 -1.79
C THR A 27 1.64 -6.04 -0.97
N VAL A 28 2.19 -6.40 0.19
CA VAL A 28 2.94 -5.48 1.04
C VAL A 28 4.10 -4.85 0.26
N ALA A 29 4.77 -5.62 -0.61
CA ALA A 29 5.82 -5.12 -1.49
C ALA A 29 5.30 -4.02 -2.44
N ASP A 30 4.12 -4.21 -3.03
CA ASP A 30 3.52 -3.22 -3.95
C ASP A 30 3.18 -1.90 -3.22
N VAL A 31 2.60 -1.99 -2.03
CA VAL A 31 2.24 -0.82 -1.23
C VAL A 31 3.48 -0.03 -0.81
N MET A 32 4.52 -0.73 -0.36
CA MET A 32 5.78 -0.12 0.07
C MET A 32 6.52 0.54 -1.10
N SER A 33 6.73 -0.20 -2.19
CA SER A 33 7.53 0.25 -3.31
C SER A 33 6.83 1.32 -4.15
N ALA A 34 5.52 1.22 -4.38
CA ALA A 34 4.82 2.17 -5.24
C ALA A 34 4.21 3.35 -4.46
N SER A 35 3.60 3.08 -3.31
CA SER A 35 2.80 4.10 -2.61
C SER A 35 3.62 4.83 -1.55
N ILE A 36 4.27 4.11 -0.64
CA ILE A 36 5.01 4.73 0.47
C ILE A 36 6.26 5.46 -0.05
N ALA A 37 7.04 4.87 -0.95
CA ALA A 37 8.18 5.55 -1.56
C ALA A 37 7.78 6.83 -2.30
N SER A 38 6.63 6.82 -2.99
CA SER A 38 6.08 8.01 -3.67
C SER A 38 5.67 9.11 -2.67
N VAL A 39 5.07 8.73 -1.53
CA VAL A 39 4.72 9.67 -0.45
C VAL A 39 5.97 10.30 0.14
N ILE A 40 7.00 9.51 0.47
CA ILE A 40 8.27 10.02 1.00
C ILE A 40 8.87 11.05 0.04
N ALA A 41 8.99 10.70 -1.25
CA ALA A 41 9.51 11.61 -2.27
C ALA A 41 8.68 12.90 -2.42
N THR A 42 7.36 12.82 -2.23
CA THR A 42 6.47 13.99 -2.30
C THR A 42 6.60 14.87 -1.05
N LEU A 43 6.72 14.28 0.14
CA LEU A 43 6.93 15.02 1.38
C LEU A 43 8.27 15.76 1.39
N SER A 44 9.35 15.14 0.90
CA SER A 44 10.65 15.82 0.73
C SER A 44 10.54 17.02 -0.21
N LYS A 45 9.82 16.89 -1.33
CA LYS A 45 9.56 18.03 -2.23
C LYS A 45 8.78 19.16 -1.58
N TYR A 46 7.86 18.85 -0.67
CA TYR A 46 7.12 19.87 0.09
C TYR A 46 8.01 20.59 1.11
N GLN A 47 9.00 19.91 1.70
CA GLN A 47 10.04 20.55 2.53
C GLN A 47 10.91 21.49 1.70
N ASP A 48 11.46 21.00 0.59
CA ASP A 48 12.40 21.77 -0.25
C ASP A 48 11.75 23.04 -0.81
N LYS A 49 10.51 22.92 -1.29
CA LYS A 49 9.80 24.04 -1.92
C LYS A 49 9.02 24.89 -0.92
N LYS A 50 8.90 24.44 0.33
CA LYS A 50 8.07 25.05 1.39
C LYS A 50 6.65 25.40 0.94
N THR A 51 6.11 24.66 -0.03
CA THR A 51 4.79 24.90 -0.61
C THR A 51 4.19 23.61 -1.12
N THR A 52 2.87 23.55 -1.18
CA THR A 52 2.10 22.41 -1.66
C THR A 52 1.15 22.83 -2.79
N PRO A 53 0.63 21.91 -3.62
CA PRO A 53 -0.20 22.26 -4.76
C PRO A 53 -1.39 23.16 -4.40
N LYS A 54 -2.17 22.80 -3.39
CA LYS A 54 -3.34 23.61 -2.97
C LYS A 54 -2.95 24.92 -2.29
N LEU A 55 -1.75 24.98 -1.71
CA LEU A 55 -1.20 26.22 -1.17
C LEU A 55 -0.74 27.16 -2.29
N LYS A 56 -0.16 26.61 -3.36
CA LYS A 56 0.25 27.36 -4.56
C LYS A 56 -0.97 27.90 -5.31
N ASP A 57 -2.02 27.11 -5.42
CA ASP A 57 -3.29 27.50 -6.07
C ASP A 57 -3.99 28.67 -5.36
N LEU A 58 -3.75 28.85 -4.06
CA LEU A 58 -4.27 29.97 -3.28
C LEU A 58 -3.56 31.30 -3.61
N GLY A 59 -2.34 31.25 -4.15
CA GLY A 59 -1.53 32.42 -4.48
C GLY A 59 -1.10 33.27 -3.26
N GLU A 60 -0.57 34.47 -3.52
CA GLU A 60 -0.29 35.47 -2.47
C GLU A 60 -1.56 36.17 -1.98
N ALA A 61 -2.63 36.10 -2.77
CA ALA A 61 -3.92 36.61 -2.40
C ALA A 61 -4.40 35.86 -1.16
N ASN A 62 -4.41 36.54 -0.02
CA ASN A 62 -5.06 36.07 1.19
C ASN A 62 -6.58 36.04 1.00
N THR A 63 -7.11 35.72 -0.18
CA THR A 63 -8.53 35.69 -0.47
C THR A 63 -8.95 34.31 -0.94
N PHE A 64 -10.02 33.78 -0.35
CA PHE A 64 -10.64 32.52 -0.77
C PHE A 64 -12.10 32.77 -1.08
N LYS A 65 -12.53 32.48 -2.33
CA LYS A 65 -13.90 32.75 -2.81
C LYS A 65 -14.36 34.21 -2.57
N GLY A 66 -13.44 35.17 -2.65
CA GLY A 66 -13.72 36.60 -2.41
C GLY A 66 -13.56 37.06 -0.96
N GLU A 67 -13.38 36.15 0.00
CA GLU A 67 -13.22 36.49 1.43
C GLU A 67 -11.76 36.60 1.83
N THR A 68 -11.37 37.71 2.47
CA THR A 68 -10.01 37.92 2.98
C THR A 68 -9.74 37.06 4.22
N LEU A 69 -8.86 36.08 4.04
CA LEU A 69 -8.33 35.20 5.05
C LEU A 69 -7.48 35.96 6.07
N THR A 70 -7.98 36.06 7.29
CA THR A 70 -7.22 36.52 8.46
C THR A 70 -6.54 35.31 9.13
N GLY A 71 -5.23 35.39 9.35
CA GLY A 71 -4.48 34.32 10.02
C GLY A 71 -2.99 34.55 9.95
N SER A 72 -2.38 34.85 11.11
CA SER A 72 -0.95 35.15 11.29
C SER A 72 -0.08 33.92 11.53
N GLY A 73 -0.52 32.74 11.06
CA GLY A 73 0.20 31.48 11.28
C GLY A 73 1.42 31.35 10.36
N ASN A 74 2.58 30.97 10.92
CA ASN A 74 3.76 30.61 10.14
C ASN A 74 3.53 29.26 9.43
N ILE A 75 3.01 29.32 8.20
CA ILE A 75 2.70 28.14 7.39
C ILE A 75 3.95 27.35 7.03
N GLU A 76 5.09 28.01 6.77
CA GLU A 76 6.34 27.32 6.45
C GLU A 76 6.80 26.44 7.61
N ASN A 77 6.78 26.96 8.84
CA ASN A 77 7.12 26.19 10.02
C ASN A 77 6.16 25.01 10.23
N THR A 78 4.88 25.20 9.91
CA THR A 78 3.87 24.12 9.96
C THR A 78 4.17 23.03 8.94
N ILE A 79 4.51 23.42 7.69
CA ILE A 79 4.90 22.48 6.64
C ILE A 79 6.11 21.68 7.10
N MET A 80 7.15 22.34 7.59
CA MET A 80 8.37 21.66 8.07
C MET A 80 8.08 20.67 9.19
N ASN A 81 7.34 21.09 10.23
CA ASN A 81 7.06 20.22 11.38
C ASN A 81 6.21 19.01 11.01
N VAL A 82 5.14 19.21 10.23
CA VAL A 82 4.24 18.12 9.84
C VAL A 82 4.91 17.15 8.87
N THR A 83 5.61 17.66 7.84
CA THR A 83 6.32 16.79 6.88
C THR A 83 7.46 16.04 7.55
N GLN A 84 8.22 16.68 8.45
CA GLN A 84 9.28 16.03 9.20
C GLN A 84 8.72 14.93 10.11
N GLY A 85 7.66 15.22 10.86
CA GLY A 85 7.01 14.24 11.73
C GLY A 85 6.46 13.03 10.96
N LEU A 86 5.88 13.27 9.77
CA LEU A 86 5.43 12.20 8.88
C LEU A 86 6.59 11.38 8.33
N LEU A 87 7.67 12.02 7.86
CA LEU A 87 8.86 11.32 7.38
C LEU A 87 9.49 10.47 8.47
N SER A 88 9.69 11.01 9.67
CA SER A 88 10.21 10.26 10.82
C SER A 88 9.29 9.09 11.19
N SER A 89 7.97 9.27 11.15
CA SER A 89 7.01 8.20 11.42
C SER A 89 7.05 7.09 10.35
N LEU A 90 7.15 7.46 9.07
CA LEU A 90 7.25 6.50 7.96
C LEU A 90 8.58 5.75 8.01
N HIS A 91 9.70 6.45 8.21
CA HIS A 91 11.00 5.81 8.37
C HIS A 91 11.07 4.91 9.60
N GLY A 92 10.51 5.33 10.74
CA GLY A 92 10.51 4.51 11.96
C GLY A 92 9.63 3.26 11.85
N ARG A 93 8.52 3.31 11.10
CA ARG A 93 7.64 2.14 10.90
C ARG A 93 8.18 1.15 9.87
N PHE A 94 8.99 1.61 8.94
CA PHE A 94 9.45 0.82 7.79
C PHE A 94 10.98 0.74 7.71
N SER A 95 11.69 1.04 8.80
CA SER A 95 13.16 0.99 8.88
C SER A 95 13.71 -0.39 8.56
N ASP A 96 12.97 -1.41 8.99
CA ASP A 96 13.39 -2.80 8.92
C ASP A 96 13.06 -3.42 7.54
N MET A 97 12.34 -2.66 6.72
CA MET A 97 11.84 -3.04 5.40
C MET A 97 12.91 -2.82 4.31
N THR A 98 13.98 -3.62 4.36
CA THR A 98 15.09 -3.51 3.40
C THR A 98 14.66 -3.87 1.96
N SER A 99 15.42 -3.40 0.97
CA SER A 99 15.16 -3.72 -0.45
C SER A 99 15.14 -5.23 -0.73
N GLY A 100 16.01 -6.00 -0.05
CA GLY A 100 16.02 -7.46 -0.12
C GLY A 100 14.75 -8.10 0.47
N LEU A 101 14.26 -7.58 1.61
CA LEU A 101 13.01 -8.07 2.22
C LEU A 101 11.79 -7.74 1.35
N LEU A 102 11.74 -6.52 0.79
CA LEU A 102 10.68 -6.11 -0.13
C LEU A 102 10.67 -6.96 -1.40
N HIS A 103 11.85 -7.33 -1.90
CA HIS A 103 11.98 -8.25 -3.02
C HIS A 103 11.44 -9.63 -2.63
N ALA A 104 11.84 -10.15 -1.47
CA ALA A 104 11.40 -11.45 -0.98
C ALA A 104 9.88 -11.53 -0.77
N LEU A 105 9.25 -10.45 -0.28
CA LEU A 105 7.80 -10.39 -0.12
C LEU A 105 7.01 -10.53 -1.43
N ARG A 106 7.63 -10.35 -2.60
CA ARG A 106 6.96 -10.51 -3.90
C ARG A 106 6.52 -11.93 -4.17
N ILE A 107 7.07 -12.95 -3.48
CA ILE A 107 6.60 -14.33 -3.61
C ILE A 107 5.13 -14.50 -3.22
N SER A 108 4.58 -13.58 -2.42
CA SER A 108 3.15 -13.56 -2.07
C SER A 108 2.24 -13.13 -3.23
N SER A 109 2.80 -12.54 -4.29
CA SER A 109 2.04 -12.07 -5.45
C SER A 109 1.90 -13.18 -6.49
N PHE A 110 0.70 -13.75 -6.61
CA PHE A 110 0.37 -14.77 -7.62
C PHE A 110 0.63 -14.35 -9.07
N LYS A 111 0.81 -13.05 -9.33
CA LYS A 111 1.18 -12.48 -10.64
C LYS A 111 2.57 -12.95 -11.11
N PHE A 112 3.49 -13.20 -10.18
CA PHE A 112 4.88 -13.60 -10.50
C PHE A 112 5.12 -15.10 -10.40
N TRP A 113 4.07 -15.90 -10.17
CA TRP A 113 4.21 -17.34 -10.01
C TRP A 113 4.37 -18.06 -11.35
N PRO A 114 5.41 -18.89 -11.53
CA PRO A 114 5.73 -19.53 -12.80
C PRO A 114 4.62 -20.47 -13.27
N ALA A 115 4.52 -20.64 -14.60
CA ALA A 115 3.57 -21.56 -15.21
C ALA A 115 4.17 -22.95 -15.47
N SER A 116 5.49 -23.00 -15.71
CA SER A 116 6.21 -24.23 -16.00
C SER A 116 6.56 -25.01 -14.73
N LYS A 117 6.75 -26.33 -14.86
CA LYS A 117 7.17 -27.17 -13.73
C LYS A 117 8.59 -26.84 -13.27
N ASP A 118 9.47 -26.62 -14.23
CA ASP A 118 10.91 -26.55 -13.98
C ASP A 118 11.27 -25.23 -13.27
N GLU A 119 10.60 -24.13 -13.61
CA GLU A 119 10.74 -22.86 -12.88
C GLU A 119 10.08 -22.89 -11.50
N MET A 120 8.98 -23.64 -11.34
CA MET A 120 8.26 -23.76 -10.07
C MET A 120 9.10 -24.45 -8.99
N GLN A 121 9.97 -25.40 -9.36
CA GLN A 121 10.73 -26.20 -8.39
C GLN A 121 11.53 -25.32 -7.41
N ASN A 122 12.25 -24.33 -7.95
CA ASN A 122 13.13 -23.46 -7.16
C ASN A 122 12.50 -22.08 -6.85
N PHE A 123 11.27 -21.85 -7.29
CA PHE A 123 10.62 -20.55 -7.13
C PHE A 123 10.42 -20.19 -5.66
N GLY A 124 10.93 -19.01 -5.28
CA GLY A 124 10.69 -18.41 -3.97
C GLY A 124 11.48 -19.03 -2.82
N ASN A 125 12.38 -20.00 -3.07
CA ASN A 125 13.11 -20.68 -1.99
C ASN A 125 14.09 -19.72 -1.27
N GLU A 126 14.82 -18.91 -2.04
CA GLU A 126 15.78 -17.94 -1.46
C GLU A 126 15.05 -16.78 -0.78
N GLU A 127 13.96 -16.31 -1.39
CA GLU A 127 13.08 -15.31 -0.82
C GLU A 127 12.44 -15.80 0.50
N LEU A 128 11.97 -17.05 0.53
CA LEU A 128 11.44 -17.67 1.74
C LEU A 128 12.49 -17.71 2.85
N ARG A 129 13.73 -18.09 2.52
CA ARG A 129 14.85 -18.11 3.48
C ARG A 129 15.09 -16.72 4.10
N VAL A 130 15.06 -15.67 3.27
CA VAL A 130 15.18 -14.27 3.74
C VAL A 130 14.02 -13.88 4.66
N LEU A 131 12.79 -14.25 4.30
CA LEU A 131 11.59 -13.96 5.12
C LEU A 131 11.62 -14.69 6.46
N VAL A 132 11.94 -15.98 6.46
CA VAL A 132 12.04 -16.80 7.69
C VAL A 132 13.13 -16.27 8.60
N GLN A 133 14.29 -15.91 8.05
CA GLN A 133 15.39 -15.34 8.83
C GLN A 133 15.00 -13.99 9.46
N HIS A 134 14.33 -13.11 8.70
CA HIS A 134 13.91 -11.80 9.18
C HIS A 134 12.81 -11.89 10.24
N PHE A 135 11.77 -12.71 10.01
CA PHE A 135 10.62 -12.85 10.91
C PHE A 135 10.79 -13.94 11.98
N LYS A 136 11.99 -14.53 12.11
CA LYS A 136 12.28 -15.61 13.06
C LYS A 136 11.74 -15.35 14.48
N PRO A 137 11.96 -14.17 15.11
CA PRO A 137 11.46 -13.93 16.47
C PRO A 137 9.93 -13.96 16.55
N THR A 138 9.26 -13.43 15.53
CA THR A 138 7.79 -13.40 15.43
C THR A 138 7.24 -14.81 15.20
N LEU A 139 7.86 -15.58 14.31
CA LEU A 139 7.46 -16.96 14.00
C LEU A 139 7.63 -17.88 15.22
N GLN A 140 8.72 -17.72 15.97
CA GLN A 140 8.95 -18.47 17.21
C GLN A 140 7.92 -18.11 18.29
N THR A 141 7.56 -16.82 18.41
CA THR A 141 6.52 -16.37 19.34
C THR A 141 5.14 -16.94 18.96
N ALA A 142 4.88 -17.08 17.67
CA ALA A 142 3.66 -17.71 17.14
C ALA A 142 3.71 -19.25 17.17
N ASN A 143 4.75 -19.85 17.76
CA ASN A 143 4.94 -21.29 17.89
C ASN A 143 4.99 -22.04 16.54
N VAL A 144 5.53 -21.39 15.50
CA VAL A 144 5.74 -21.97 14.17
C VAL A 144 7.00 -22.85 14.16
N ILE A 145 6.89 -24.04 13.57
CA ILE A 145 8.01 -24.98 13.40
C ILE A 145 8.82 -24.56 12.17
N LEU A 146 9.93 -23.86 12.38
CA LEU A 146 10.73 -23.28 11.29
C LEU A 146 11.32 -24.33 10.34
N ASP A 147 11.59 -25.53 10.84
CA ASP A 147 12.16 -26.63 10.06
C ASP A 147 11.15 -27.21 9.05
N GLU A 148 9.85 -26.97 9.25
CA GLU A 148 8.78 -27.46 8.36
C GLU A 148 8.41 -26.44 7.28
N VAL A 149 8.80 -25.17 7.42
CA VAL A 149 8.38 -24.07 6.53
C VAL A 149 8.78 -24.33 5.07
N GLU A 150 9.96 -24.91 4.81
CA GLU A 150 10.39 -25.26 3.46
C GLU A 150 9.51 -26.36 2.84
N MET A 151 9.14 -27.37 3.64
CA MET A 151 8.23 -28.43 3.21
C MET A 151 6.81 -27.90 2.95
N GLU A 152 6.30 -27.04 3.83
CA GLU A 152 5.00 -26.38 3.64
C GLU A 152 4.97 -25.53 2.36
N TRP A 153 6.07 -24.85 2.06
CA TRP A 153 6.22 -24.09 0.82
C TRP A 153 6.18 -24.99 -0.43
N ASP A 154 6.87 -26.13 -0.41
CA ASP A 154 6.81 -27.12 -1.48
C ASP A 154 5.41 -27.72 -1.68
N MET A 155 4.70 -27.95 -0.58
CA MET A 155 3.30 -28.40 -0.61
C MET A 155 2.39 -27.33 -1.21
N LEU A 156 2.57 -26.06 -0.83
CA LEU A 156 1.84 -24.93 -1.39
C LEU A 156 2.06 -24.82 -2.91
N LYS A 157 3.32 -24.90 -3.37
CA LYS A 157 3.67 -24.90 -4.81
C LYS A 157 2.96 -26.02 -5.56
N SER A 158 2.93 -27.21 -4.98
CA SER A 158 2.25 -28.37 -5.55
C SER A 158 0.74 -28.17 -5.65
N ASN A 159 0.12 -27.64 -4.59
CA ASN A 159 -1.32 -27.35 -4.54
C ASN A 159 -1.75 -26.28 -5.55
N ILE A 160 -1.00 -25.18 -5.66
CA ILE A 160 -1.32 -24.12 -6.63
C ILE A 160 -1.21 -24.64 -8.06
N ARG A 161 -0.21 -25.48 -8.34
CA ARG A 161 -0.07 -26.11 -9.64
C ARG A 161 -1.21 -27.09 -9.95
N ALA A 162 -1.62 -27.90 -8.97
CA ALA A 162 -2.76 -28.78 -9.11
C ALA A 162 -4.05 -27.98 -9.37
N PHE A 163 -4.25 -26.89 -8.63
CA PHE A 163 -5.38 -25.98 -8.80
C PHE A 163 -5.41 -25.31 -10.18
N ARG A 164 -4.27 -24.80 -10.69
CA ARG A 164 -4.15 -24.24 -12.06
C ARG A 164 -4.44 -25.24 -13.17
N ARG A 165 -4.39 -26.55 -12.89
CA ARG A 165 -4.70 -27.63 -13.84
C ARG A 165 -6.17 -28.06 -13.82
N THR A 166 -6.99 -27.53 -12.90
CA THR A 166 -8.42 -27.83 -12.89
C THR A 166 -9.18 -26.94 -13.89
N PRO A 167 -10.17 -27.49 -14.63
CA PRO A 167 -11.00 -26.72 -15.57
C PRO A 167 -11.76 -25.55 -14.91
N LEU A 168 -11.90 -25.56 -13.59
CA LEU A 168 -12.53 -24.51 -12.80
C LEU A 168 -11.82 -23.15 -12.90
N MET A 169 -10.53 -23.08 -13.20
CA MET A 169 -9.85 -21.80 -13.46
C MET A 169 -10.16 -21.22 -14.84
N VAL A 170 -10.54 -22.03 -15.84
CA VAL A 170 -11.02 -21.53 -17.13
C VAL A 170 -12.41 -20.90 -16.96
N LEU A 171 -13.26 -21.51 -16.12
CA LEU A 171 -14.58 -20.98 -15.79
C LEU A 171 -14.51 -19.77 -14.86
N LEU A 172 -13.75 -19.82 -13.76
CA LEU A 172 -13.62 -18.69 -12.82
C LEU A 172 -12.84 -17.51 -13.41
N ASN A 173 -11.83 -17.71 -14.27
CA ASN A 173 -11.20 -16.58 -14.96
C ASN A 173 -12.10 -15.97 -16.04
N GLY A 174 -12.92 -16.77 -16.75
CA GLY A 174 -13.92 -16.26 -17.67
C GLY A 174 -15.03 -15.47 -16.96
N ASP A 175 -15.52 -16.00 -15.85
CA ASP A 175 -16.58 -15.37 -15.04
C ASP A 175 -16.07 -14.14 -14.27
N LEU A 176 -14.81 -14.12 -13.81
CA LEU A 176 -14.21 -12.93 -13.18
C LEU A 176 -13.88 -11.81 -14.18
N ILE A 177 -13.66 -12.14 -15.46
CA ILE A 177 -13.52 -11.14 -16.53
C ILE A 177 -14.91 -10.57 -16.88
N ASN A 178 -15.93 -11.43 -17.01
CA ASN A 178 -17.31 -10.99 -17.27
C ASN A 178 -17.90 -10.17 -16.11
N LEU A 179 -17.61 -10.51 -14.85
CA LEU A 179 -18.02 -9.71 -13.70
C LEU A 179 -17.33 -8.34 -13.64
N LYS A 180 -16.10 -8.22 -14.16
CA LYS A 180 -15.44 -6.91 -14.27
C LYS A 180 -16.06 -6.03 -15.34
N GLU A 181 -16.55 -6.61 -16.44
CA GLU A 181 -17.25 -5.86 -17.49
C GLU A 181 -18.68 -5.48 -17.09
N GLU A 182 -19.42 -6.36 -16.40
CA GLU A 182 -20.77 -6.03 -15.89
C GLU A 182 -20.72 -4.95 -14.79
N PHE A 183 -19.71 -4.95 -13.91
CA PHE A 183 -19.54 -3.88 -12.92
C PHE A 183 -19.02 -2.56 -13.52
N ALA A 184 -18.32 -2.60 -14.66
CA ALA A 184 -17.86 -1.39 -15.35
C ALA A 184 -19.01 -0.67 -16.10
N LEU A 185 -20.08 -1.39 -16.45
CA LEU A 185 -21.25 -0.85 -17.16
C LEU A 185 -22.41 -0.44 -16.24
N SER A 186 -22.38 -0.79 -14.95
CA SER A 186 -23.43 -0.44 -13.99
C SER A 186 -22.90 0.51 -12.89
N THR A 187 -22.65 1.77 -13.26
CA THR A 187 -22.56 2.85 -12.28
C THR A 187 -23.68 3.87 -12.51
N PRO A 188 -24.69 3.93 -11.62
CA PRO A 188 -25.46 5.14 -11.43
C PRO A 188 -24.78 6.04 -10.39
N GLN A 189 -24.82 7.33 -10.72
CA GLN A 189 -24.37 8.50 -9.98
C GLN A 189 -24.70 8.50 -8.46
N LEU A 190 -23.72 8.97 -7.68
CA LEU A 190 -23.82 9.75 -6.43
C LEU A 190 -25.15 9.68 -5.65
N VAL A 191 -25.15 9.06 -4.46
CA VAL A 191 -25.92 9.59 -3.31
C VAL A 191 -25.15 9.38 -1.99
N THR A 192 -25.06 10.47 -1.26
CA THR A 192 -24.57 10.69 0.11
C THR A 192 -25.16 9.71 1.15
N GLY A 193 -24.32 9.19 2.05
CA GLY A 193 -24.81 8.44 3.22
C GLY A 193 -23.69 7.82 4.05
N PHE A 194 -23.07 8.61 4.91
CA PHE A 194 -22.20 8.13 5.99
C PHE A 194 -22.99 7.18 6.92
N SER A 195 -22.48 5.96 7.15
CA SER A 195 -22.65 5.28 8.44
C SER A 195 -21.59 4.20 8.62
N ILE A 196 -20.59 4.50 9.45
CA ILE A 196 -19.60 3.54 9.94
C ILE A 196 -20.22 2.87 11.18
N THR A 197 -20.50 1.57 11.11
CA THR A 197 -20.80 0.80 12.33
C THR A 197 -19.89 -0.43 12.40
N ARG A 198 -18.92 -0.31 13.33
CA ARG A 198 -18.26 -1.34 14.16
C ARG A 198 -17.98 -2.72 13.54
N CYS A 199 -16.70 -3.10 13.57
CA CYS A 199 -16.32 -4.45 13.97
C CYS A 199 -15.31 -4.38 15.12
N LYS A 200 -15.67 -4.99 16.25
CA LYS A 200 -14.87 -5.15 17.47
C LYS A 200 -13.78 -6.18 17.21
N ILE A 201 -12.59 -5.88 17.71
CA ILE A 201 -11.48 -6.81 17.89
C ILE A 201 -11.80 -7.69 19.11
N LEU A 202 -11.73 -9.00 18.91
CA LEU A 202 -11.31 -9.99 19.91
C LEU A 202 -10.33 -10.93 19.21
#